data_AF-A0AAD7DDC9-F1
#
_entry.id   AF-A0AAD7DDC9-F1
#
_cell.length_a   1.000
_cell.length_b   1.000
_cell.length_c   1.000
_cell.angle_alpha   90.00
_cell.angle_beta   90.00
_cell.angle_gamma   90.00
#
_symmetry.space_group_name_H-M   'P 1'
#
loop_
_entity.id
_entity.type
_entity.pdbx_description
1 polymer ?
#
loop_
_entity_poly.entity_id
_entity_poly.type
_entity_poly.pdbx_seq_one_letter_code
_entity_poly.pdbx_strand_id
1 'polypeptide(L)'
;MDNVLRTYGFDSLGEFLSVLFHPRIRGEKDSRTKRHRQAVSTFLRGRCTITIADIIPLIFNHNSSRAGRKHPDQRAASFSPHVPLKEICYARPYMAAWATRIVGDHIYDRVGKLARKNRSDPRSHRHLRATSNGRTENANVVEWEDVKFSIEELAALYKNEDRFLWYLTECFSASRKKGQVIVKKTRPHPIIQVGAISSFITSRNRYASGDLGLLLGLWLFA
;
A
#
# COMPACT_ATOMS: atom_id res chain seq x y z
N MET A 1 -16.95 -7.57 32.64
CA MET A 1 -15.63 -7.98 32.12
C MET A 1 -14.51 -7.28 32.87
N ASP A 2 -14.65 -5.98 33.16
CA ASP A 2 -13.66 -5.21 33.94
C ASP A 2 -13.38 -5.79 35.34
N ASN A 3 -14.39 -6.29 36.05
CA ASN A 3 -14.17 -6.98 37.34
C ASN A 3 -13.32 -8.26 37.21
N VAL A 4 -13.38 -8.93 36.06
CA VAL A 4 -12.56 -10.13 35.79
C VAL A 4 -11.14 -9.73 35.40
N LEU A 5 -10.95 -8.67 34.60
CA LEU A 5 -9.60 -8.23 34.25
C LEU A 5 -8.84 -7.66 35.45
N ARG A 6 -9.53 -6.93 36.31
CA ARG A 6 -8.96 -6.38 37.55
C ARG A 6 -8.55 -7.46 38.55
N THR A 7 -9.29 -8.59 38.61
CA THR A 7 -8.88 -9.73 39.46
C THR A 7 -7.59 -10.39 38.98
N TYR A 8 -7.21 -10.21 37.72
CA TYR A 8 -5.92 -10.63 37.17
C TYR A 8 -4.88 -9.49 37.12
N GLY A 9 -5.14 -8.35 37.75
CA GLY A 9 -4.20 -7.22 37.85
C GLY A 9 -4.10 -6.34 36.61
N PHE A 10 -5.10 -6.36 35.72
CA PHE A 10 -5.17 -5.44 34.57
C PHE A 10 -6.21 -4.35 34.82
N ASP A 11 -5.84 -3.08 34.62
CA ASP A 11 -6.72 -1.93 34.84
C ASP A 11 -7.72 -1.74 33.70
N SER A 12 -7.39 -2.24 32.50
CA SER A 12 -8.24 -2.15 31.33
C SER A 12 -8.07 -3.30 30.35
N LEU A 13 -9.06 -3.48 29.46
CA LEU A 13 -8.94 -4.38 28.31
C LEU A 13 -7.75 -4.01 27.41
N GLY A 14 -7.47 -2.71 27.22
CA GLY A 14 -6.36 -2.26 26.38
C GLY A 14 -5.00 -2.68 26.92
N GLU A 15 -4.81 -2.60 28.25
CA GLU A 15 -3.59 -3.04 28.92
C GLU A 15 -3.42 -4.56 28.82
N PHE A 16 -4.48 -5.32 29.06
CA PHE A 16 -4.44 -6.76 28.86
C PHE A 16 -4.04 -7.13 27.42
N LEU A 17 -4.66 -6.48 26.42
CA LEU A 17 -4.36 -6.73 25.01
C LEU A 17 -2.93 -6.33 24.64
N SER A 18 -2.40 -5.25 25.22
CA SER A 18 -1.03 -4.81 24.96
C SER A 18 -0.02 -5.86 25.41
N VAL A 19 -0.21 -6.44 26.60
CA VAL A 19 0.62 -7.54 27.12
C VAL A 19 0.42 -8.82 26.30
N LEU A 20 -0.84 -9.15 25.96
CA LEU A 20 -1.17 -10.36 25.22
C LEU A 20 -0.52 -10.38 23.83
N PHE A 21 -0.57 -9.26 23.09
CA PHE A 21 -0.08 -9.15 21.73
C PHE A 21 1.36 -8.62 21.60
N HIS A 22 2.03 -8.29 22.71
CA HIS A 22 3.39 -7.78 22.67
C HIS A 22 4.34 -8.75 21.93
N PRO A 23 5.10 -8.29 20.92
CA PRO A 23 6.10 -9.13 20.26
C PRO A 23 7.20 -9.49 21.27
N ARG A 24 7.71 -10.72 21.22
CA ARG A 24 8.78 -11.13 22.13
C ARG A 24 10.07 -10.37 21.81
N ILE A 25 10.51 -9.51 22.72
CA ILE A 25 11.82 -8.87 22.65
C ILE A 25 12.88 -9.84 23.17
N ARG A 26 14.01 -9.97 22.45
CA ARG A 26 15.11 -10.85 22.85
C ARG A 26 15.79 -10.28 24.10
N GLY A 27 15.82 -11.06 25.18
CA GLY A 27 16.43 -10.66 26.45
C GLY A 27 15.43 -10.29 27.55
N GLU A 28 14.17 -10.03 27.20
CA GLU A 28 13.12 -9.76 28.19
C GLU A 28 12.38 -11.03 28.62
N LYS A 29 11.97 -11.04 29.89
CA LYS A 29 11.15 -12.11 30.45
C LYS A 29 9.70 -11.95 29.97
N ASP A 30 9.26 -12.85 29.10
CA ASP A 30 7.87 -12.90 28.64
C ASP A 30 6.95 -13.30 29.79
N SER A 31 6.03 -12.41 30.17
CA SER A 31 5.05 -12.63 31.24
C SER A 31 3.96 -13.64 30.87
N ARG A 32 3.85 -14.01 29.58
CA ARG A 32 2.81 -14.91 29.09
C ARG A 32 3.21 -16.38 29.27
N THR A 33 2.23 -17.19 29.67
CA THR A 33 2.38 -18.66 29.71
C THR A 33 2.57 -19.24 28.30
N LYS A 34 3.05 -20.49 28.21
CA LYS A 34 3.12 -21.23 26.93
C LYS A 34 1.75 -21.32 26.25
N ARG A 35 0.68 -21.50 27.03
CA ARG A 35 -0.70 -21.58 26.52
C ARG A 35 -1.16 -20.26 25.90
N HIS A 36 -0.90 -19.13 26.55
CA HIS A 36 -1.24 -17.81 26.01
C HIS A 36 -0.55 -17.56 24.66
N ARG A 37 0.75 -17.87 24.58
CA ARG A 37 1.52 -17.72 23.32
C ARG A 37 0.99 -18.62 22.21
N GLN A 38 0.63 -19.87 22.53
CA GLN A 38 0.03 -20.80 21.58
C GLN A 38 -1.31 -20.26 21.06
N ALA A 39 -2.16 -19.73 21.94
CA ALA A 39 -3.45 -19.16 21.58
C ALA A 39 -3.30 -17.94 20.65
N VAL A 40 -2.44 -16.98 21.02
CA VAL A 40 -2.14 -15.80 20.20
C VAL A 40 -1.57 -16.21 18.84
N SER A 41 -0.64 -17.18 18.82
CA SER A 41 -0.08 -17.67 17.56
C SER A 41 -1.13 -18.33 16.66
N THR A 42 -2.05 -19.10 17.24
CA THR A 42 -3.14 -19.75 16.49
C THR A 42 -4.10 -18.71 15.90
N PHE A 43 -4.44 -17.69 16.70
CA PHE A 43 -5.29 -16.58 16.28
C PHE A 43 -4.65 -15.74 15.17
N LEU A 44 -3.41 -15.29 15.35
CA LEU A 44 -2.70 -14.45 14.37
C LEU A 44 -2.38 -15.19 13.06
N ARG A 45 -2.32 -16.53 13.09
CA ARG A 45 -2.18 -17.37 11.89
C ARG A 45 -3.52 -17.65 11.19
N GLY A 46 -4.63 -17.12 11.70
CA GLY A 46 -5.96 -17.32 11.12
C GLY A 46 -6.50 -18.75 11.26
N ARG A 47 -6.01 -19.52 12.24
CA ARG A 47 -6.45 -20.91 12.49
C ARG A 47 -7.59 -21.02 13.50
N CYS A 48 -8.13 -19.90 13.94
CA CYS A 48 -9.30 -19.83 14.81
C CYS A 48 -10.58 -19.70 13.96
N THR A 49 -11.71 -20.09 14.54
CA THR A 49 -13.04 -19.90 13.94
C THR A 49 -13.37 -18.42 13.72
N ILE A 50 -13.00 -17.57 14.69
CA ILE A 50 -13.08 -16.11 14.60
C ILE A 50 -11.67 -15.60 14.33
N THR A 51 -11.51 -14.87 13.23
CA THR A 51 -10.22 -14.35 12.77
C THR A 51 -10.12 -12.84 12.95
N ILE A 52 -8.92 -12.28 12.74
CA ILE A 52 -8.73 -10.83 12.74
C ILE A 52 -9.55 -10.13 11.65
N ALA A 53 -9.82 -10.82 10.53
CA ALA A 53 -10.64 -10.29 9.45
C ALA A 53 -12.11 -10.12 9.85
N ASP A 54 -12.58 -10.89 10.84
CA ASP A 54 -13.93 -10.76 11.41
C ASP A 54 -13.98 -9.68 12.48
N ILE A 55 -12.93 -9.56 13.30
CA ILE A 55 -12.88 -8.61 14.42
C ILE A 55 -12.69 -7.16 13.96
N ILE A 56 -11.85 -6.92 12.95
CA ILE A 56 -11.58 -5.55 12.45
C ILE A 56 -12.88 -4.84 12.02
N PRO A 57 -13.76 -5.45 11.19
CA PRO A 57 -15.04 -4.86 10.84
C PRO A 57 -15.96 -4.63 12.04
N LEU A 58 -15.95 -5.51 13.04
CA LEU A 58 -16.75 -5.33 14.26
C LEU A 58 -16.32 -4.07 15.02
N ILE A 59 -15.01 -3.88 15.22
CA ILE A 59 -14.46 -2.67 15.86
C ILE A 59 -14.76 -1.44 15.00
N PHE A 60 -14.43 -1.52 13.70
CA PHE A 60 -14.55 -0.39 12.79
C PHE A 60 -16.00 0.07 12.67
N ASN A 61 -16.96 -0.84 12.52
CA ASN A 61 -18.37 -0.50 12.30
C ASN A 61 -19.16 -0.22 13.58
N HIS A 62 -18.59 -0.49 14.76
CA HIS A 62 -19.24 -0.21 16.05
C HIS A 62 -19.65 1.27 16.19
N ASN A 63 -20.77 1.56 16.87
CA ASN A 63 -21.21 2.94 17.06
C ASN A 63 -20.26 3.74 17.95
N SER A 64 -19.76 3.13 19.03
CA SER A 64 -18.81 3.76 19.96
C SER A 64 -17.41 3.96 19.37
N SER A 65 -17.08 3.35 18.22
CA SER A 65 -15.80 3.60 17.56
C SER A 65 -15.80 4.89 16.73
N ARG A 66 -16.97 5.52 16.54
CA ARG A 66 -17.13 6.74 15.75
C ARG A 66 -16.89 7.97 16.61
N ALA A 67 -16.15 8.93 16.07
CA ALA A 67 -16.19 10.29 16.57
C ALA A 67 -17.58 10.88 16.28
N GLY A 68 -18.26 11.31 17.36
CA GLY A 68 -19.58 11.93 17.27
C GLY A 68 -19.55 13.32 16.62
N ARG A 69 -20.72 13.93 16.42
CA ARG A 69 -20.83 15.29 15.84
C ARG A 69 -20.12 16.36 16.69
N LYS A 70 -19.97 16.11 17.99
CA LYS A 70 -19.31 17.02 18.95
C LYS A 70 -17.77 17.04 18.85
N HIS A 71 -17.17 16.12 18.09
CA HIS A 71 -15.72 16.02 17.91
C HIS A 71 -15.34 16.09 16.43
N PRO A 72 -15.54 17.26 15.78
CA PRO A 72 -15.30 17.43 14.35
C PRO A 72 -13.82 17.28 13.97
N ASP A 73 -12.91 17.67 14.87
CA ASP A 73 -11.46 17.49 14.79
C ASP A 73 -11.07 16.02 14.64
N GLN A 74 -11.63 15.15 15.48
CA GLN A 74 -11.36 13.71 15.45
C GLN A 74 -11.92 13.06 14.18
N ARG A 75 -13.03 13.57 13.67
CA ARG A 75 -13.56 13.15 12.36
C ARG A 75 -12.63 13.57 11.23
N ALA A 76 -12.15 14.80 11.25
CA ALA A 76 -11.22 15.34 10.25
C ALA A 76 -9.86 14.62 10.28
N ALA A 77 -9.45 14.08 11.42
CA ALA A 77 -8.25 13.24 11.52
C ALA A 77 -8.38 11.88 10.82
N SER A 78 -9.61 11.43 10.47
CA SER A 78 -9.81 10.19 9.71
C SER A 78 -9.09 10.26 8.37
N PHE A 79 -8.33 9.21 8.04
CA PHE A 79 -7.50 9.15 6.83
C PHE A 79 -6.41 10.25 6.72
N SER A 80 -6.16 11.03 7.77
CA SER A 80 -5.07 12.02 7.77
C SER A 80 -3.72 11.33 7.97
N PRO A 81 -2.75 11.52 7.05
CA PRO A 81 -1.42 10.94 7.22
C PRO A 81 -0.59 11.72 8.25
N HIS A 82 -0.91 12.99 8.54
CA HIS A 82 -0.03 13.88 9.31
C HIS A 82 -0.33 13.92 10.81
N VAL A 83 -1.57 13.68 11.23
CA VAL A 83 -1.94 13.72 12.65
C VAL A 83 -1.32 12.53 13.40
N PRO A 84 -0.51 12.73 14.44
CA PRO A 84 0.07 11.63 15.22
C PRO A 84 -1.00 10.65 15.71
N LEU A 85 -0.84 9.34 15.45
CA LEU A 85 -1.86 8.34 15.79
C LEU A 85 -2.23 8.34 17.28
N LYS A 86 -1.29 8.68 18.16
CA LYS A 86 -1.54 8.76 19.62
C LYS A 86 -2.50 9.88 20.01
N GLU A 87 -2.67 10.89 19.15
CA GLU A 87 -3.56 12.03 19.38
C GLU A 87 -4.97 11.80 18.81
N ILE A 88 -5.15 10.74 18.02
CA ILE A 88 -6.45 10.38 17.45
C ILE A 88 -7.23 9.55 18.47
N CYS A 89 -8.29 10.15 19.00
CA CYS A 89 -9.28 9.48 19.81
C CYS A 89 -10.26 8.69 18.92
N TYR A 90 -10.92 7.69 19.51
CA TYR A 90 -11.88 6.79 18.84
C TYR A 90 -11.24 5.81 17.84
N ALA A 91 -11.68 4.54 17.90
CA ALA A 91 -11.06 3.49 17.11
C ALA A 91 -11.26 3.64 15.59
N ARG A 92 -12.40 4.13 15.10
CA ARG A 92 -12.65 4.27 13.65
C ARG A 92 -11.74 5.30 12.97
N PRO A 93 -11.69 6.59 13.41
CA PRO A 93 -10.77 7.55 12.80
C PRO A 93 -9.30 7.13 12.98
N TYR A 94 -8.94 6.54 14.13
CA TYR A 94 -7.60 6.00 14.38
C TYR A 94 -7.24 4.91 13.37
N MET A 95 -8.09 3.88 13.20
CA MET A 95 -7.86 2.78 12.27
C MET A 95 -7.80 3.26 10.82
N ALA A 96 -8.63 4.24 10.45
CA ALA A 96 -8.60 4.85 9.12
C ALA A 96 -7.27 5.57 8.85
N ALA A 97 -6.80 6.41 9.78
CA ALA A 97 -5.51 7.09 9.65
C ALA A 97 -4.34 6.09 9.64
N TRP A 98 -4.36 5.07 10.49
CA TRP A 98 -3.37 4.00 10.52
C TRP A 98 -3.31 3.24 9.19
N ALA A 99 -4.47 2.86 8.64
CA ALA A 99 -4.55 2.18 7.35
C ALA A 99 -4.03 3.07 6.21
N THR A 100 -4.37 4.37 6.20
CA THR A 100 -3.84 5.32 5.20
C THR A 100 -2.32 5.36 5.22
N ARG A 101 -1.70 5.40 6.40
CA ARG A 101 -0.23 5.44 6.52
C ARG A 101 0.41 4.18 5.97
N ILE A 102 -0.10 3.00 6.37
CA ILE A 102 0.41 1.72 5.87
C ILE A 102 0.29 1.64 4.34
N VAL A 103 -0.86 2.02 3.81
CA VAL A 103 -1.08 2.02 2.36
C VAL A 103 -0.17 3.01 1.66
N GLY A 104 -0.04 4.24 2.18
CA GLY A 104 0.82 5.28 1.63
C GLY A 104 2.30 4.87 1.60
N ASP A 105 2.83 4.38 2.71
CA ASP A 105 4.21 3.90 2.83
C ASP A 105 4.46 2.72 1.87
N HIS A 106 3.50 1.79 1.80
CA HIS A 106 3.59 0.67 0.87
C HIS A 106 3.65 1.16 -0.58
N ILE A 107 2.78 2.08 -1.01
CA ILE A 107 2.80 2.62 -2.38
C ILE A 107 4.13 3.32 -2.66
N TYR A 108 4.62 4.13 -1.72
CA TYR A 108 5.87 4.86 -1.86
C TYR A 108 7.05 3.92 -2.14
N ASP A 109 7.15 2.83 -1.38
CA ASP A 109 8.17 1.80 -1.54
C ASP A 109 8.01 1.06 -2.87
N ARG A 110 6.77 0.71 -3.22
CA ARG A 110 6.44 -0.07 -4.41
C ARG A 110 6.75 0.70 -5.69
N VAL A 111 6.34 1.96 -5.81
CA VAL A 111 6.73 2.83 -6.93
C VAL A 111 8.26 3.02 -6.93
N GLY A 112 8.89 3.17 -5.77
CA GLY A 112 10.35 3.27 -5.67
C GLY A 112 11.08 2.02 -6.19
N LYS A 113 10.53 0.83 -6.00
CA LYS A 113 11.04 -0.42 -6.57
C LYS A 113 10.82 -0.47 -8.09
N LEU A 114 9.65 -0.09 -8.56
CA LEU A 114 9.37 -0.02 -9.99
C LEU A 114 10.31 0.97 -10.70
N ALA A 115 10.61 2.10 -10.09
CA ALA A 115 11.50 3.12 -10.66
C ALA A 115 12.98 2.72 -10.74
N ARG A 116 13.36 1.53 -10.25
CA ARG A 116 14.73 1.00 -10.34
C ARG A 116 14.85 0.03 -11.52
N LYS A 117 16.05 -0.03 -12.10
CA LYS A 117 16.40 -1.06 -13.08
C LYS A 117 16.26 -2.43 -12.44
N ASN A 118 15.48 -3.32 -13.05
CA ASN A 118 15.42 -4.71 -12.62
C ASN A 118 16.66 -5.44 -13.15
N ARG A 119 17.63 -5.72 -12.28
CA ARG A 119 18.89 -6.40 -12.68
C ARG A 119 18.68 -7.85 -13.12
N SER A 120 17.58 -8.47 -12.67
CA SER A 120 17.26 -9.87 -12.99
C SER A 120 16.50 -10.01 -14.31
N ASP A 121 16.00 -8.91 -14.87
CA ASP A 121 15.33 -8.90 -16.16
C ASP A 121 16.18 -8.11 -17.18
N PRO A 122 16.88 -8.78 -18.10
CA PRO A 122 17.66 -8.15 -19.15
C PRO A 122 16.83 -7.22 -20.04
N ARG A 123 15.50 -7.42 -20.10
CA ARG A 123 14.54 -6.60 -20.86
C ARG A 123 13.99 -5.43 -20.03
N SER A 124 14.51 -5.19 -18.83
CA SER A 124 14.15 -4.02 -18.04
C SER A 124 14.83 -2.78 -18.60
N HIS A 125 14.21 -2.21 -19.64
CA HIS A 125 14.62 -0.99 -20.31
C HIS A 125 14.22 0.27 -19.54
N ARG A 126 14.04 0.22 -18.21
CA ARG A 126 13.54 1.38 -17.46
C ARG A 126 14.49 2.57 -17.47
N HIS A 127 15.80 2.31 -17.45
CA HIS A 127 16.82 3.37 -17.40
C HIS A 127 17.50 3.51 -18.76
N LEU A 128 16.98 4.41 -19.59
CA LEU A 128 17.50 4.68 -20.93
C LEU A 128 18.19 6.04 -21.01
N ARG A 129 19.24 6.11 -21.83
CA ARG A 129 19.97 7.34 -22.15
C ARG A 129 20.09 7.52 -23.67
N ALA A 130 20.10 8.77 -24.11
CA ALA A 130 20.20 9.09 -25.53
C ALA A 130 21.60 8.83 -26.12
N THR A 131 22.67 8.84 -25.31
CA THR A 131 24.06 8.74 -25.80
C THR A 131 24.93 7.83 -24.93
N SER A 132 25.93 7.20 -25.56
CA SER A 132 26.94 6.38 -24.89
C SER A 132 27.87 7.18 -23.96
N ASN A 133 28.00 8.50 -24.19
CA ASN A 133 28.84 9.42 -23.42
C ASN A 133 28.16 9.97 -22.16
N GLY A 134 26.93 9.53 -21.84
CA GLY A 134 26.21 9.99 -20.65
C GLY A 134 26.91 9.60 -19.35
N ARG A 135 26.94 10.51 -18.36
CA ARG A 135 27.59 10.36 -17.04
C ARG A 135 26.95 9.32 -16.10
N THR A 136 25.98 8.55 -16.55
CA THR A 136 25.23 7.59 -15.71
C THR A 136 25.72 6.17 -16.00
N GLU A 137 26.47 5.61 -15.05
CA GLU A 137 27.17 4.31 -15.19
C GLU A 137 26.25 3.08 -15.33
N ASN A 138 24.93 3.24 -15.18
CA ASN A 138 23.98 2.12 -15.12
C ASN A 138 22.76 2.23 -16.07
N ALA A 139 22.80 3.13 -17.05
CA ALA A 139 21.72 3.31 -18.03
C ALA A 139 22.09 2.68 -19.39
N ASN A 140 21.12 2.02 -20.03
CA ASN A 140 21.29 1.47 -21.38
C ASN A 140 21.09 2.58 -22.41
N VAL A 141 21.83 2.57 -23.52
CA VAL A 141 21.58 3.51 -24.63
C VAL A 141 20.26 3.11 -25.29
N VAL A 142 19.44 4.09 -25.66
CA VAL A 142 18.17 3.84 -26.39
C VAL A 142 18.48 3.17 -27.71
N GLU A 143 17.86 2.03 -27.96
CA GLU A 143 17.88 1.30 -29.23
C GLU A 143 16.50 1.39 -29.92
N TRP A 144 16.44 1.07 -31.22
CA TRP A 144 15.16 1.07 -31.96
C TRP A 144 14.10 0.12 -31.38
N GLU A 145 14.53 -0.94 -30.69
CA GLU A 145 13.63 -1.86 -30.00
C GLU A 145 12.93 -1.20 -28.81
N ASP A 146 13.60 -0.27 -28.12
CA ASP A 146 12.99 0.49 -27.00
C ASP A 146 11.90 1.45 -27.47
N VAL A 147 11.94 1.83 -28.76
CA VAL A 147 10.92 2.67 -29.40
C VAL A 147 9.70 1.83 -29.84
N LYS A 148 9.84 0.51 -30.01
CA LYS A 148 8.72 -0.39 -30.31
C LYS A 148 7.90 -0.60 -29.05
N PHE A 149 6.92 0.27 -28.86
CA PHE A 149 6.09 0.28 -27.67
C PHE A 149 4.74 -0.42 -27.84
N SER A 150 4.35 -1.18 -26.81
CA SER A 150 2.99 -1.70 -26.65
C SER A 150 2.44 -1.32 -25.28
N ILE A 151 1.30 -0.61 -25.28
CA ILE A 151 0.57 -0.30 -24.04
C ILE A 151 0.09 -1.58 -23.35
N GLU A 152 -0.27 -2.60 -24.12
CA GLU A 152 -0.78 -3.87 -23.60
C GLU A 152 0.31 -4.65 -22.86
N GLU A 153 1.51 -4.69 -23.43
CA GLU A 153 2.67 -5.32 -22.79
C GLU A 153 3.09 -4.57 -21.53
N LEU A 154 3.11 -3.23 -21.56
CA LEU A 154 3.44 -2.43 -20.38
C LEU A 154 2.37 -2.58 -19.28
N ALA A 155 1.09 -2.66 -19.66
CA ALA A 155 0.01 -2.94 -18.71
C ALA A 155 0.18 -4.32 -18.05
N ALA A 156 0.51 -5.35 -18.84
CA ALA A 156 0.77 -6.69 -18.32
C ALA A 156 1.98 -6.70 -17.38
N LEU A 157 3.05 -5.99 -17.74
CA LEU A 157 4.25 -5.84 -16.92
C LEU A 157 3.94 -5.17 -15.58
N TYR A 158 3.28 -4.01 -15.56
CA TYR A 158 2.90 -3.34 -14.31
C TYR A 158 1.98 -4.17 -13.44
N LYS A 159 0.99 -4.84 -14.04
CA LYS A 159 0.08 -5.73 -13.32
C LYS A 159 0.81 -6.92 -12.69
N ASN A 160 1.82 -7.46 -13.35
CA ASN A 160 2.61 -8.59 -12.88
C ASN A 160 3.61 -8.20 -11.79
N GLU A 161 4.34 -7.10 -11.98
CA GLU A 161 5.31 -6.62 -10.99
C GLU A 161 4.63 -6.07 -9.74
N ASP A 162 3.48 -5.40 -9.91
CA ASP A 162 2.79 -4.76 -8.81
C ASP A 162 1.27 -4.78 -8.88
N ARG A 163 0.71 -5.90 -8.41
CA ARG A 163 -0.75 -6.08 -8.28
C ARG A 163 -1.41 -5.03 -7.38
N PHE A 164 -0.72 -4.53 -6.35
CA PHE A 164 -1.30 -3.58 -5.41
C PHE A 164 -1.40 -2.19 -6.03
N LEU A 165 -0.31 -1.70 -6.65
CA LEU A 165 -0.32 -0.43 -7.37
C LEU A 165 -1.29 -0.47 -8.55
N TRP A 166 -1.36 -1.59 -9.26
CA TRP A 166 -2.36 -1.82 -10.31
C TRP A 166 -3.78 -1.69 -9.76
N TYR A 167 -4.11 -2.41 -8.69
CA TYR A 167 -5.43 -2.34 -8.05
C TYR A 167 -5.78 -0.92 -7.59
N LEU A 168 -4.82 -0.20 -7.01
CA LEU A 168 -5.05 1.16 -6.54
C LEU A 168 -5.34 2.12 -7.71
N THR A 169 -4.55 2.06 -8.77
CA THR A 169 -4.77 2.89 -9.96
C THR A 169 -6.07 2.51 -10.68
N GLU A 170 -6.49 1.24 -10.61
CA GLU A 170 -7.80 0.79 -11.09
C GLU A 170 -8.93 1.46 -10.30
N CYS A 171 -8.79 1.59 -8.98
CA CYS A 171 -9.78 2.30 -8.15
C CYS A 171 -10.00 3.75 -8.59
N PHE A 172 -8.99 4.43 -9.15
CA PHE A 172 -9.09 5.80 -9.63
C PHE A 172 -9.59 5.94 -11.07
N SER A 173 -9.36 4.92 -11.91
CA SER A 173 -9.54 5.02 -13.36
C SER A 173 -10.69 4.17 -13.91
N ALA A 174 -11.01 3.06 -13.25
CA ALA A 174 -12.02 2.13 -13.71
C ALA A 174 -13.43 2.63 -13.41
N SER A 175 -14.28 2.63 -14.44
CA SER A 175 -15.72 2.79 -14.24
C SER A 175 -16.32 1.49 -13.69
N ARG A 176 -17.29 1.61 -12.78
CA ARG A 176 -17.96 0.47 -12.17
C ARG A 176 -19.45 0.47 -12.46
N LYS A 177 -20.02 -0.70 -12.74
CA LYS A 177 -21.48 -0.92 -12.82
C LYS A 177 -21.82 -2.10 -11.95
N LYS A 178 -22.76 -1.92 -11.01
CA LYS A 178 -23.12 -2.93 -10.01
C LYS A 178 -21.90 -3.50 -9.25
N GLY A 179 -20.93 -2.63 -8.93
CA GLY A 179 -19.70 -3.02 -8.23
C GLY A 179 -18.63 -3.71 -9.09
N GLN A 180 -18.94 -4.11 -10.32
CA GLN A 180 -17.98 -4.72 -11.24
C GLN A 180 -17.27 -3.67 -12.10
N VAL A 181 -15.98 -3.87 -12.32
CA VAL A 181 -15.14 -3.04 -13.19
C VAL A 181 -15.54 -3.24 -14.66
N ILE A 182 -15.70 -2.14 -15.39
CA ILE A 182 -15.98 -2.14 -16.83
C ILE A 182 -14.85 -1.44 -17.58
N VAL A 183 -14.39 -2.09 -18.65
CA VAL A 183 -13.49 -1.49 -19.65
C VAL A 183 -14.34 -0.74 -20.67
N LYS A 184 -14.15 0.58 -20.79
CA LYS A 184 -14.80 1.40 -21.83
C LYS A 184 -14.04 1.29 -23.15
N LYS A 185 -14.77 1.31 -24.27
CA LYS A 185 -14.17 1.28 -25.62
C LYS A 185 -13.34 2.54 -25.93
N THR A 186 -13.85 3.73 -25.63
CA THR A 186 -13.22 5.01 -26.00
C THR A 186 -12.08 5.42 -25.06
N ARG A 187 -12.11 4.97 -23.81
CA ARG A 187 -11.08 5.26 -22.79
C ARG A 187 -10.90 4.04 -21.88
N PRO A 188 -10.19 3.01 -22.33
CA PRO A 188 -9.91 1.83 -21.52
C PRO A 188 -9.10 2.25 -20.30
N HIS A 189 -9.56 1.90 -19.10
CA HIS A 189 -8.85 2.24 -17.87
C HIS A 189 -7.43 1.68 -17.78
N PRO A 190 -7.06 0.51 -18.38
CA PRO A 190 -5.67 0.04 -18.37
C PRO A 190 -4.68 1.04 -18.98
N ILE A 191 -5.08 1.78 -20.03
CA ILE A 191 -4.24 2.82 -20.64
C ILE A 191 -3.99 3.96 -19.65
N ILE A 192 -5.03 4.36 -18.92
CA ILE A 192 -4.95 5.41 -17.90
C ILE A 192 -4.06 4.96 -16.73
N GLN A 193 -4.17 3.70 -16.31
CA GLN A 193 -3.32 3.13 -15.27
C GLN A 193 -1.85 3.11 -15.69
N VAL A 194 -1.55 2.68 -16.92
CA VAL A 194 -0.19 2.71 -17.47
C VAL A 194 0.36 4.13 -17.47
N GLY A 195 -0.42 5.12 -17.91
CA GLY A 195 -0.03 6.53 -17.89
C GLY A 195 0.25 7.06 -16.48
N ALA A 196 -0.63 6.75 -15.52
CA ALA A 196 -0.47 7.16 -14.13
C ALA A 196 0.76 6.52 -13.47
N ILE A 197 0.92 5.19 -13.59
CA ILE A 197 2.05 4.45 -13.03
C ILE A 197 3.37 4.94 -13.62
N SER A 198 3.43 5.14 -14.94
CA SER A 198 4.63 5.66 -15.61
C SER A 198 4.99 7.06 -15.11
N SER A 199 3.99 7.94 -14.92
CA SER A 199 4.20 9.27 -14.34
C SER A 199 4.74 9.19 -12.90
N PHE A 200 4.22 8.28 -12.08
CA PHE A 200 4.74 8.06 -10.73
C PHE A 200 6.17 7.53 -10.75
N ILE A 201 6.51 6.63 -11.67
CA ILE A 201 7.87 6.11 -11.85
C ILE A 201 8.84 7.25 -12.22
N THR A 202 8.53 8.04 -13.24
CA THR A 202 9.40 9.13 -13.71
C THR A 202 9.55 10.24 -12.65
N SER A 203 8.49 10.56 -11.90
CA SER A 203 8.58 11.52 -10.79
C SER A 203 9.44 11.02 -9.62
N ARG A 204 9.50 9.71 -9.39
CA ARG A 204 10.36 9.10 -8.36
C ARG A 204 11.81 8.98 -8.80
N ASN A 205 12.05 8.80 -10.10
CA ASN A 205 13.39 8.70 -10.65
C ASN A 205 13.44 9.29 -12.06
N ARG A 206 14.13 10.43 -12.21
CA ARG A 206 14.33 11.09 -13.51
C ARG A 206 15.01 10.23 -14.57
N TYR A 207 15.74 9.18 -14.14
CA TYR A 207 16.40 8.24 -15.03
C TYR A 207 15.48 7.09 -15.46
N ALA A 208 14.31 6.93 -14.85
CA ALA A 208 13.32 5.93 -15.24
C ALA A 208 12.47 6.44 -16.42
N SER A 209 13.14 6.63 -17.55
CA SER A 209 12.60 7.22 -18.78
C SER A 209 12.07 6.19 -19.77
N GLY A 210 12.49 4.93 -19.70
CA GLY A 210 12.26 3.98 -20.78
C GLY A 210 10.90 3.28 -20.82
N ASP A 211 9.99 3.65 -19.92
CA ASP A 211 8.57 3.30 -20.04
C ASP A 211 7.86 4.35 -20.93
N LEU A 212 6.62 4.74 -20.60
CA LEU A 212 5.85 5.72 -21.39
C LEU A 212 6.54 7.10 -21.51
N GLY A 213 7.46 7.44 -20.61
CA GLY A 213 8.15 8.72 -20.59
C GLY A 213 8.94 9.02 -21.87
N LEU A 214 9.70 8.04 -22.39
CA LEU A 214 10.48 8.18 -23.62
C LEU A 214 9.58 8.50 -24.81
N LEU A 215 8.46 7.80 -24.92
CA LEU A 215 7.57 7.87 -26.08
C LEU A 215 6.76 9.15 -26.10
N LEU A 216 6.31 9.62 -24.93
CA LEU A 216 5.72 10.95 -24.82
C LEU A 216 6.73 12.03 -25.19
N GLY A 217 8.00 11.85 -24.80
CA GLY A 217 9.10 12.71 -25.23
C GLY A 217 9.25 12.74 -26.75
N LEU A 218 9.35 11.58 -27.39
CA LEU A 218 9.45 11.48 -28.86
C LEU A 218 8.25 12.10 -29.57
N TRP A 219 7.04 11.85 -29.08
CA TRP A 219 5.81 12.40 -29.66
C TRP A 219 5.75 13.94 -29.64
N LEU A 220 6.38 14.58 -28.66
CA LEU A 220 6.42 16.06 -28.58
C LEU A 220 7.35 16.70 -29.62
N PHE A 221 8.28 15.94 -30.22
CA PHE A 221 9.25 16.44 -31.20
C PHE A 221 9.05 15.87 -32.62
N ALA A 222 8.07 14.98 -32.80
CA ALA A 222 7.66 14.43 -34.10
C ALA A 222 6.61 15.32 -34.76
#